data_AF-A0A8S0TU61-F1
#
_entry.id   AF-A0A8S0TU61-F1
#
_cell.length_a   1.000
_cell.length_b   1.000
_cell.length_c   1.000
_cell.angle_alpha   90.00
_cell.angle_beta   90.00
_cell.angle_gamma   90.00
#
_symmetry.space_group_name_H-M   'P 1'
#
loop_
_entity.id
_entity.type
_entity.pdbx_description
1 polymer ?
#
loop_
_entity_poly.entity_id
_entity_poly.type
_entity_poly.pdbx_seq_one_letter_code
_entity_poly.pdbx_strand_id
1 'polypeptide(L)'
;MCSALSYVGFQTRFSRTVVAGPTHSLSRCRVKPENLSQNYEEFFNTIHKPTHRIYQKFTSSLFCRIMNLNIFKKKTSPKDALRTSKREMAVATRGIEREIASLQMEEKKLVAEIKKTAKTGNEAATKILARQLVRLRQQITNLQGSRAQIRGMTTHTQALYANTSISTGMKGATIAMSAMNKVYI
;
A
#
# COMPACT_ATOMS: atom_id res chain seq x y z
N MET A 1 -42.37 25.43 8.70
CA MET A 1 -42.23 24.92 10.10
C MET A 1 -41.59 23.53 9.96
N CYS A 2 -40.27 23.43 9.99
CA CYS A 2 -39.47 23.10 11.18
C CYS A 2 -39.90 21.81 11.90
N SER A 3 -39.02 20.80 11.75
CA SER A 3 -38.43 20.02 12.85
C SER A 3 -38.96 18.62 13.18
N ALA A 4 -37.97 17.78 13.50
CA ALA A 4 -37.95 16.57 14.33
C ALA A 4 -38.13 15.22 13.62
N LEU A 5 -37.05 14.42 13.59
CA LEU A 5 -36.88 13.29 14.52
C LEU A 5 -35.52 12.58 14.29
N SER A 6 -34.65 12.65 15.31
CA SER A 6 -33.55 11.71 15.56
C SER A 6 -34.11 10.37 16.04
N TYR A 7 -33.50 9.22 15.69
CA TYR A 7 -33.44 7.98 16.51
C TYR A 7 -32.40 7.02 15.85
N VAL A 8 -31.17 6.89 16.37
CA VAL A 8 -30.65 5.83 17.27
C VAL A 8 -30.53 4.41 16.65
N GLY A 9 -29.28 3.98 16.39
CA GLY A 9 -28.62 2.89 17.14
C GLY A 9 -28.74 1.40 16.71
N PHE A 10 -27.72 0.64 17.15
CA PHE A 10 -27.64 -0.83 17.33
C PHE A 10 -27.41 -1.70 16.07
N GLN A 11 -26.58 -2.76 16.01
CA GLN A 11 -25.67 -3.42 16.97
C GLN A 11 -24.90 -4.51 16.20
N THR A 12 -23.73 -4.83 16.75
CA THR A 12 -22.92 -6.04 16.59
C THR A 12 -23.65 -7.38 16.81
N ARG A 13 -23.30 -8.41 16.01
CA ARG A 13 -23.06 -9.82 16.43
C ARG A 13 -22.89 -10.73 15.20
N PHE A 14 -21.78 -11.47 15.11
CA PHE A 14 -21.79 -12.92 15.39
C PHE A 14 -20.36 -13.50 15.30
N SER A 15 -19.79 -13.87 16.44
CA SER A 15 -18.69 -14.83 16.53
C SER A 15 -19.27 -16.24 16.47
N ARG A 16 -18.64 -17.18 15.75
CA ARG A 16 -18.62 -18.60 16.11
C ARG A 16 -17.37 -19.28 15.58
N THR A 17 -16.57 -19.76 16.53
CA THR A 17 -15.57 -20.83 16.40
C THR A 17 -16.27 -22.17 16.21
N VAL A 18 -15.81 -23.00 15.25
CA VAL A 18 -16.03 -24.47 15.25
C VAL A 18 -14.79 -25.18 14.66
N VAL A 19 -14.05 -25.83 15.56
CA VAL A 19 -13.43 -27.18 15.55
C VAL A 19 -13.05 -27.89 14.23
N ALA A 20 -11.87 -28.52 14.27
CA ALA A 20 -11.20 -29.32 13.23
C ALA A 20 -11.79 -30.72 12.96
N GLY A 21 -11.55 -31.27 11.76
CA GLY A 21 -11.70 -32.71 11.42
C GLY A 21 -11.87 -32.98 9.90
N PRO A 22 -11.50 -34.17 9.35
CA PRO A 22 -10.74 -34.25 8.11
C PRO A 22 -11.44 -34.94 6.91
N THR A 23 -10.80 -34.78 5.74
CA THR A 23 -10.88 -35.58 4.50
C THR A 23 -12.00 -35.32 3.48
N HIS A 24 -11.55 -35.36 2.21
CA HIS A 24 -12.24 -35.56 0.93
C HIS A 24 -12.64 -34.37 0.04
N SER A 25 -12.08 -34.42 -1.17
CA SER A 25 -12.43 -33.77 -2.43
C SER A 25 -11.99 -32.31 -2.65
N LEU A 26 -10.80 -32.19 -3.26
CA LEU A 26 -10.32 -30.98 -3.93
C LEU A 26 -11.21 -30.64 -5.15
N SER A 27 -12.32 -29.95 -4.89
CA SER A 27 -13.11 -29.30 -5.92
C SER A 27 -12.46 -27.97 -6.27
N ARG A 28 -11.58 -28.02 -7.26
CA ARG A 28 -11.12 -26.94 -8.16
C ARG A 28 -11.80 -25.57 -7.98
N CYS A 29 -11.35 -24.75 -7.04
CA CYS A 29 -11.62 -23.31 -7.03
C CYS A 29 -10.80 -22.62 -8.13
N ARG A 30 -11.37 -22.57 -9.34
CA ARG A 30 -10.89 -21.72 -10.43
C ARG A 30 -11.19 -20.27 -10.06
N VAL A 31 -10.25 -19.58 -9.42
CA VAL A 31 -10.32 -18.13 -9.21
C VAL A 31 -10.20 -17.46 -10.58
N LYS A 32 -11.31 -16.91 -11.09
CA LYS A 32 -11.30 -15.99 -12.23
C LYS A 32 -10.64 -14.67 -11.80
N PRO A 33 -9.74 -14.08 -12.60
CA PRO A 33 -9.27 -12.73 -12.37
C PRO A 33 -10.33 -11.75 -12.89
N GLU A 34 -11.33 -11.42 -12.07
CA GLU A 34 -12.31 -10.37 -12.35
C GLU A 34 -11.87 -9.06 -11.66
N ASN A 35 -11.63 -8.05 -12.51
CA ASN A 35 -11.87 -6.62 -12.26
C ASN A 35 -11.02 -5.90 -11.19
N LEU A 36 -9.78 -5.57 -11.55
CA LEU A 36 -8.95 -4.59 -10.82
C LEU A 36 -8.98 -3.16 -11.42
N SER A 37 -9.96 -2.85 -12.27
CA SER A 37 -10.06 -1.55 -12.96
C SER A 37 -11.36 -0.78 -12.70
N GLN A 38 -12.28 -1.31 -11.89
CA GLN A 38 -13.59 -0.68 -11.67
C GLN A 38 -13.70 0.16 -10.38
N ASN A 39 -12.71 0.12 -9.48
CA ASN A 39 -12.80 0.75 -8.15
C ASN A 39 -12.12 2.13 -7.99
N TYR A 40 -11.68 2.78 -9.08
CA TYR A 40 -11.11 4.13 -9.01
C TYR A 40 -12.05 5.23 -9.51
N GLU A 41 -13.07 4.87 -10.30
CA GLU A 41 -14.07 5.80 -10.85
C GLU A 41 -15.22 6.10 -9.85
N GLU A 42 -15.53 5.19 -8.93
CA GLU A 42 -16.58 5.42 -7.91
C GLU A 42 -16.13 6.32 -6.75
N PHE A 43 -14.82 6.39 -6.47
CA PHE A 43 -14.30 7.20 -5.35
C PHE A 43 -14.19 8.69 -5.70
N PHE A 44 -13.92 9.03 -6.97
CA PHE A 44 -13.87 10.43 -7.42
C PHE A 44 -15.26 11.09 -7.54
N ASN A 45 -16.32 10.31 -7.76
CA ASN A 45 -17.67 10.81 -7.96
C ASN A 45 -18.43 11.16 -6.66
N THR A 46 -17.81 10.98 -5.49
CA THR A 46 -18.48 11.20 -4.18
C THR A 46 -18.09 12.52 -3.50
N ILE A 47 -17.14 13.32 -4.03
CA ILE A 47 -16.70 14.56 -3.35
C ILE A 47 -16.91 15.86 -4.15
N HIS A 48 -17.45 15.84 -5.39
CA HIS A 48 -17.75 17.09 -6.09
C HIS A 48 -19.15 17.11 -6.71
N LYS A 49 -20.05 17.87 -6.06
CA LYS A 49 -21.30 18.39 -6.66
C LYS A 49 -21.26 19.94 -6.62
N PRO A 50 -22.01 20.63 -7.49
CA PRO A 50 -21.44 21.31 -8.65
C PRO A 50 -21.63 22.83 -8.61
N THR A 51 -20.70 23.60 -9.16
CA THR A 51 -20.96 24.99 -9.57
C THR A 51 -20.31 25.31 -10.91
N HIS A 52 -21.21 25.50 -11.88
CA HIS A 52 -21.16 26.46 -12.97
C HIS A 52 -20.15 26.27 -14.13
N ARG A 53 -20.66 25.62 -15.20
CA ARG A 53 -20.86 26.22 -16.53
C ARG A 53 -19.93 27.41 -16.83
N ILE A 54 -18.67 27.16 -17.23
CA ILE A 54 -17.79 28.09 -18.00
C ILE A 54 -16.56 27.40 -18.63
N TYR A 55 -16.16 26.18 -18.26
CA TYR A 55 -15.01 25.51 -18.92
C TYR A 55 -15.45 24.42 -19.91
N GLN A 56 -16.04 24.81 -21.04
CA GLN A 56 -16.33 23.89 -22.16
C GLN A 56 -15.63 24.31 -23.47
N LYS A 57 -14.62 25.20 -23.41
CA LYS A 57 -13.92 25.71 -24.61
C LYS A 57 -12.40 25.77 -24.49
N PHE A 58 -11.77 24.93 -23.66
CA PHE A 58 -10.30 24.92 -23.55
C PHE A 58 -9.66 23.51 -23.51
N THR A 59 -10.34 22.51 -24.08
CA THR A 59 -9.89 21.10 -23.99
C THR A 59 -9.72 20.38 -25.33
N SER A 60 -9.60 21.07 -26.47
CA SER A 60 -9.30 20.36 -27.74
C SER A 60 -7.83 20.43 -28.18
N SER A 61 -7.04 21.42 -27.75
CA SER A 61 -5.66 21.60 -28.26
C SER A 61 -4.57 21.05 -27.32
N LEU A 62 -4.76 21.10 -26.00
CA LEU A 62 -3.72 20.65 -25.04
C LEU A 62 -3.83 19.16 -24.65
N PHE A 63 -4.99 18.54 -24.86
CA PHE A 63 -5.19 17.12 -24.54
C PHE A 63 -4.46 16.18 -25.52
N CYS A 64 -4.19 16.64 -26.75
CA CYS A 64 -3.51 15.83 -27.77
C CYS A 64 -1.98 15.81 -27.62
N ARG A 65 -1.37 16.73 -26.84
CA ARG A 65 0.10 16.81 -26.70
C ARG A 65 0.69 15.94 -25.58
N ILE A 66 -0.14 15.45 -24.67
CA ILE A 66 0.30 14.62 -23.52
C ILE A 66 0.36 13.12 -23.89
N MET A 67 -0.36 12.69 -24.93
CA MET A 67 -0.44 11.27 -25.34
C MET A 67 0.80 10.75 -26.11
N ASN A 68 1.78 11.61 -26.47
CA ASN A 68 2.91 11.26 -27.34
C ASN A 68 4.28 11.14 -26.62
N LEU A 69 4.29 10.84 -25.31
CA LEU A 69 5.54 10.60 -24.56
C LEU A 69 5.62 9.22 -23.88
N ASN A 70 4.59 8.38 -23.98
CA ASN A 70 4.55 7.07 -23.29
C ASN A 70 4.48 5.85 -24.23
N ILE A 71 4.47 6.04 -25.55
CA ILE A 71 4.31 4.93 -26.51
C ILE A 71 5.65 4.25 -26.87
N PHE A 72 6.79 4.92 -26.62
CA PHE A 72 8.12 4.40 -26.99
C PHE A 72 8.90 3.74 -25.84
N LYS A 73 8.30 3.54 -24.66
CA LYS A 73 8.87 2.64 -23.65
C LYS A 73 8.36 1.24 -23.94
N LYS A 74 9.20 0.40 -24.56
CA LYS A 74 9.05 -1.06 -24.62
C LYS A 74 8.52 -1.52 -23.26
N LYS A 75 7.37 -2.22 -23.21
CA LYS A 75 6.83 -2.78 -21.95
C LYS A 75 8.00 -3.42 -21.22
N THR A 76 8.38 -2.85 -20.07
CA THR A 76 9.53 -3.33 -19.32
C THR A 76 9.36 -4.83 -19.16
N SER A 77 10.39 -5.59 -19.50
CA SER A 77 10.35 -7.04 -19.28
C SER A 77 9.88 -7.27 -17.84
N PRO A 78 8.97 -8.22 -17.57
CA PRO A 78 8.47 -8.44 -16.21
C PRO A 78 9.62 -8.66 -15.22
N LYS A 79 10.77 -9.19 -15.70
CA LYS A 79 12.00 -9.30 -14.91
C LYS A 79 12.65 -7.95 -14.59
N ASP A 80 12.66 -7.01 -15.54
CA ASP A 80 13.22 -5.67 -15.35
C ASP A 80 12.34 -4.80 -14.46
N ALA A 81 11.01 -4.89 -14.60
CA ALA A 81 10.05 -4.22 -13.73
C ALA A 81 10.18 -4.66 -12.25
N LEU A 82 10.43 -5.96 -12.01
CA LEU A 82 10.67 -6.47 -10.66
C LEU A 82 12.02 -6.00 -10.09
N ARG A 83 13.05 -5.88 -10.94
CA ARG A 83 14.36 -5.34 -10.54
C ARG A 83 14.29 -3.86 -10.17
N THR A 84 13.57 -3.05 -10.94
CA THR A 84 13.35 -1.63 -10.62
C THR A 84 12.55 -1.48 -9.33
N SER A 85 11.46 -2.24 -9.17
CA SER A 85 10.67 -2.23 -7.93
C SER A 85 11.49 -2.61 -6.69
N LYS A 86 12.35 -3.64 -6.79
CA LYS A 86 13.27 -4.00 -5.69
C LYS A 86 14.24 -2.87 -5.34
N ARG A 87 14.76 -2.16 -6.34
CA ARG A 87 15.65 -1.01 -6.13
C ARG A 87 14.91 0.14 -5.45
N GLU A 88 13.70 0.46 -5.90
CA GLU A 88 12.86 1.49 -5.31
C GLU A 88 12.51 1.16 -3.85
N MET A 89 12.13 -0.09 -3.55
CA MET A 89 11.87 -0.54 -2.16
C MET A 89 13.12 -0.43 -1.27
N ALA A 90 14.31 -0.73 -1.81
CA ALA A 90 15.56 -0.60 -1.07
C ALA A 90 15.92 0.88 -0.79
N VAL A 91 15.69 1.77 -1.75
CA VAL A 91 15.87 3.22 -1.56
C VAL A 91 14.89 3.76 -0.54
N ALA A 92 13.61 3.40 -0.63
CA ALA A 92 12.58 3.79 0.33
C ALA A 92 12.90 3.31 1.75
N THR A 93 13.38 2.07 1.91
CA THR A 93 13.80 1.54 3.21
C THR A 93 14.93 2.38 3.83
N ARG A 94 15.93 2.76 3.03
CA ARG A 94 17.03 3.62 3.49
C ARG A 94 16.57 5.04 3.81
N GLY A 95 15.60 5.58 3.06
CA GLY A 95 14.98 6.87 3.35
C GLY A 95 14.35 6.87 4.74
N ILE A 96 13.50 5.87 5.03
CA ILE A 96 12.84 5.71 6.33
C ILE A 96 13.84 5.52 7.47
N GLU A 97 14.90 4.74 7.26
CA GLU A 97 15.93 4.54 8.29
C GLU A 97 16.66 5.85 8.66
N ARG A 98 16.90 6.73 7.69
CA ARG A 98 17.47 8.06 7.95
C ARG A 98 16.49 8.95 8.72
N GLU A 99 15.21 8.94 8.35
CA GLU A 99 14.18 9.70 9.05
C GLU A 99 14.04 9.25 10.51
N ILE A 100 14.05 7.93 10.76
CA ILE A 100 14.04 7.39 12.12
C ILE A 100 15.24 7.91 12.93
N ALA A 101 16.45 7.90 12.35
CA ALA A 101 17.64 8.39 13.02
C ALA A 101 17.55 9.90 13.35
N SER A 102 17.05 10.71 12.40
CA SER A 102 16.84 12.14 12.61
C SER A 102 15.85 12.41 13.74
N LEU A 103 14.69 11.75 13.74
CA LEU A 103 13.66 11.90 14.77
C LEU A 103 14.12 11.40 16.14
N GLN A 104 14.96 10.36 16.20
CA GLN A 104 15.57 9.90 17.46
C GLN A 104 16.53 10.93 18.07
N MET A 105 17.26 11.68 17.24
CA MET A 105 18.10 12.78 17.75
C MET A 105 17.24 13.94 18.28
N GLU A 106 16.14 14.27 17.61
CA GLU A 106 15.18 15.27 18.08
C GLU A 106 14.50 14.85 19.39
N GLU A 107 14.12 13.58 19.52
CA GLU A 107 13.59 13.04 20.78
C GLU A 107 14.57 13.26 21.93
N LYS A 108 15.87 12.93 21.74
CA LYS A 108 16.90 13.14 22.76
C LYS A 108 17.07 14.62 23.13
N LYS A 109 16.99 15.53 22.15
CA LYS A 109 17.05 16.99 22.39
C LYS A 109 15.86 17.45 23.24
N LEU A 110 14.63 17.03 22.89
CA LEU A 110 13.44 17.38 23.65
C LEU A 110 13.44 16.79 25.07
N VAL A 111 13.96 15.57 25.26
CA VAL A 111 14.14 15.00 26.60
C VAL A 111 15.08 15.87 27.45
N ALA A 112 16.18 16.35 26.86
CA ALA A 112 17.11 17.24 27.55
C ALA A 112 16.45 18.60 27.88
N GLU A 113 15.63 19.14 26.99
CA GLU A 113 14.91 20.38 27.19
C GLU A 113 13.84 20.27 28.28
N ILE A 114 13.03 19.20 28.27
CA ILE A 114 12.04 18.89 29.33
C ILE A 114 12.73 18.84 30.71
N LYS A 115 13.91 18.20 30.80
CA LYS A 115 14.69 18.15 32.05
C LYS A 115 15.17 19.53 32.51
N LYS A 116 15.46 20.44 31.58
CA LYS A 116 15.86 21.83 31.91
C LYS A 116 14.65 22.64 32.37
N THR A 117 13.53 22.59 31.64
CA THR A 117 12.30 23.36 31.98
C THR A 117 11.64 22.87 33.25
N ALA A 118 11.76 21.57 33.56
CA ALA A 118 11.30 21.00 34.81
C ALA A 118 12.09 21.53 36.01
N LYS A 119 13.40 21.73 35.88
CA LYS A 119 14.25 22.29 36.94
C LYS A 119 13.96 23.77 37.22
N THR A 120 13.61 24.53 36.19
CA THR A 120 13.17 25.94 36.36
C THR A 120 11.74 26.08 36.88
N GLY A 121 10.99 24.99 37.05
CA GLY A 121 9.64 25.01 37.62
C GLY A 121 8.56 25.56 36.66
N ASN A 122 8.84 25.70 35.37
CA ASN A 122 7.84 26.14 34.41
C ASN A 122 6.96 24.96 33.98
N GLU A 123 5.86 24.75 34.70
CA GLU A 123 4.93 23.64 34.46
C GLU A 123 4.23 23.72 33.10
N ALA A 124 3.84 24.92 32.66
CA ALA A 124 3.11 25.10 31.41
C ALA A 124 3.97 24.70 30.21
N ALA A 125 5.23 25.17 30.16
CA ALA A 125 6.18 24.80 29.11
C ALA A 125 6.49 23.29 29.12
N THR A 126 6.69 22.72 30.32
CA THR A 126 7.00 21.29 30.48
C THR A 126 5.86 20.40 29.99
N LYS A 127 4.60 20.77 30.25
CA LYS A 127 3.41 20.04 29.75
C LYS A 127 3.31 20.06 28.21
N ILE A 128 3.66 21.18 27.58
CA ILE A 128 3.64 21.29 26.11
C ILE A 128 4.74 20.42 25.48
N LEU A 129 5.96 20.51 26.00
CA LEU A 129 7.10 19.71 25.51
C LEU A 129 6.87 18.21 25.71
N ALA A 130 6.26 17.80 26.83
CA ALA A 130 5.90 16.40 27.08
C ALA A 130 4.91 15.86 26.04
N ARG A 131 3.89 16.64 25.64
CA ARG A 131 2.96 16.26 24.57
C ARG A 131 3.67 16.11 23.22
N GLN A 132 4.62 17.00 22.93
CA GLN A 132 5.42 16.95 21.71
C GLN A 132 6.27 15.66 21.65
N LEU A 133 6.86 15.27 22.78
CA LEU A 133 7.61 14.02 22.88
C LEU A 133 6.75 12.78 22.58
N VAL A 134 5.52 12.72 23.08
CA VAL A 134 4.59 11.60 22.78
C VAL A 134 4.26 11.55 21.28
N ARG A 135 4.03 12.70 20.65
CA ARG A 135 3.77 12.77 19.19
C ARG A 135 4.97 12.26 18.38
N LEU A 136 6.19 12.64 18.75
CA LEU A 136 7.40 12.17 18.09
C LEU A 136 7.61 10.66 18.24
N ARG A 137 7.35 10.10 19.43
CA ARG A 137 7.40 8.64 19.62
C ARG A 137 6.40 7.90 18.75
N GLN A 138 5.20 8.46 18.59
CA GLN A 138 4.20 7.89 17.71
C GLN A 138 4.66 7.94 16.24
N GLN A 139 5.29 9.05 15.81
CA GLN A 139 5.85 9.16 14.46
C GLN A 139 6.96 8.13 14.21
N ILE A 140 7.87 7.92 15.17
CA ILE A 140 8.91 6.88 15.10
C ILE A 140 8.26 5.50 14.96
N THR A 141 7.24 5.20 15.77
CA THR A 141 6.52 3.91 15.72
C THR A 141 5.82 3.70 14.38
N ASN A 142 5.19 4.74 13.83
CA ASN A 142 4.55 4.68 12.52
C ASN A 142 5.57 4.39 11.41
N LEU A 143 6.73 5.07 11.42
CA LEU A 143 7.81 4.85 10.45
C LEU A 143 8.44 3.45 10.58
N GLN A 144 8.57 2.94 11.81
CA GLN A 144 9.00 1.55 12.04
C GLN A 144 7.99 0.54 11.48
N GLY A 145 6.69 0.83 11.63
CA GLY A 145 5.61 0.08 10.99
C GLY A 145 5.72 0.09 9.45
N SER A 146 5.90 1.26 8.85
CA SER A 146 6.11 1.39 7.40
C SER A 146 7.34 0.64 6.90
N ARG A 147 8.45 0.64 7.67
CA ARG A 147 9.65 -0.16 7.37
C ARG A 147 9.33 -1.66 7.34
N ALA A 148 8.55 -2.15 8.30
CA ALA A 148 8.14 -3.55 8.35
C ALA A 148 7.24 -3.92 7.15
N GLN A 149 6.31 -3.03 6.77
CA GLN A 149 5.45 -3.22 5.59
C GLN A 149 6.27 -3.34 4.30
N ILE A 150 7.23 -2.45 4.06
CA ILE A 150 8.10 -2.51 2.86
C ILE A 150 8.94 -3.79 2.84
N ARG A 151 9.43 -4.23 4.00
CA ARG A 151 10.14 -5.53 4.11
C ARG A 151 9.22 -6.70 3.76
N GLY A 152 7.97 -6.66 4.22
CA GLY A 152 6.94 -7.63 3.82
C GLY A 152 6.71 -7.64 2.31
N MET A 153 6.48 -6.46 1.70
CA MET A 153 6.31 -6.30 0.26
C MET A 153 7.51 -6.80 -0.55
N THR A 154 8.73 -6.55 -0.08
CA THR A 154 9.96 -7.07 -0.71
C THR A 154 9.96 -8.60 -0.74
N THR A 155 9.56 -9.23 0.36
CA THR A 155 9.47 -10.69 0.48
C THR A 155 8.37 -11.25 -0.43
N HIS A 156 7.20 -10.60 -0.45
CA HIS A 156 6.12 -10.96 -1.38
C HIS A 156 6.57 -10.85 -2.84
N THR A 157 7.28 -9.80 -3.20
CA THR A 157 7.81 -9.60 -4.56
C THR A 157 8.82 -10.68 -4.94
N GLN A 158 9.69 -11.08 -3.99
CA GLN A 158 10.64 -12.18 -4.18
C GLN A 158 9.92 -13.53 -4.39
N ALA A 159 8.85 -13.80 -3.63
CA ALA A 159 8.03 -14.98 -3.80
C ALA A 159 7.32 -14.99 -5.17
N LEU A 160 6.76 -13.86 -5.60
CA LEU A 160 6.17 -13.72 -6.93
C LEU A 160 7.18 -13.98 -8.05
N TYR A 161 8.43 -13.52 -7.89
CA TYR A 161 9.51 -13.81 -8.84
C TYR A 161 9.81 -15.31 -8.93
N ALA A 162 9.96 -15.99 -7.79
CA ALA A 162 10.17 -17.43 -7.74
C ALA A 162 9.02 -18.19 -8.44
N ASN A 163 7.77 -17.86 -8.11
CA ASN A 163 6.59 -18.46 -8.72
C ASN A 163 6.50 -18.22 -10.23
N THR A 164 6.85 -17.01 -10.69
CA THR A 164 6.86 -16.69 -12.13
C THR A 164 7.92 -17.51 -12.86
N SER A 165 9.11 -17.65 -12.27
CA SER A 165 10.21 -18.43 -12.86
C SER A 165 9.85 -19.92 -12.98
N ILE A 166 9.23 -20.49 -11.95
CA ILE A 166 8.69 -21.86 -11.95
C ILE A 166 7.62 -21.99 -13.04
N SER A 167 6.66 -21.06 -13.12
CA SER A 167 5.63 -21.07 -14.16
C SER A 167 6.22 -21.05 -15.57
N THR A 168 7.26 -20.25 -15.83
CA THR A 168 7.93 -20.24 -17.14
C THR A 168 8.64 -21.56 -17.45
N GLY A 169 9.29 -22.19 -16.45
CA GLY A 169 9.91 -23.51 -16.61
C GLY A 169 8.88 -24.60 -16.85
N MET A 170 7.78 -24.59 -16.09
CA MET A 170 6.66 -25.53 -16.27
C MET A 170 6.01 -25.40 -17.63
N LYS A 171 5.88 -24.18 -18.18
CA LYS A 171 5.38 -23.96 -19.55
C LYS A 171 6.28 -24.64 -20.58
N GLY A 172 7.61 -24.46 -20.48
CA GLY A 172 8.56 -25.14 -21.37
C GLY A 172 8.51 -26.66 -21.26
N ALA A 173 8.49 -27.18 -20.03
CA ALA A 173 8.39 -28.62 -19.77
C ALA A 173 7.07 -29.21 -20.30
N THR A 174 5.95 -28.52 -20.12
CA THR A 174 4.64 -28.96 -20.62
C THR A 174 4.60 -29.00 -22.15
N ILE A 175 5.19 -28.00 -22.81
CA ILE A 175 5.31 -28.00 -24.27
C ILE A 175 6.14 -29.19 -24.74
N ALA A 176 7.29 -29.45 -24.12
CA ALA A 176 8.15 -30.60 -24.46
C ALA A 176 7.44 -31.94 -24.22
N MET A 177 6.74 -32.10 -23.10
CA MET A 177 5.92 -33.28 -22.79
C MET A 177 4.79 -33.47 -23.81
N SER A 178 4.12 -32.38 -24.19
CA SER A 178 3.05 -32.43 -25.20
C SER A 178 3.58 -32.78 -26.59
N ALA A 179 4.80 -32.33 -26.93
CA ALA A 179 5.46 -32.66 -28.19
C ALA A 179 5.88 -34.13 -28.21
N MET A 180 6.42 -34.66 -27.11
CA MET A 180 6.70 -36.09 -26.96
C MET A 180 5.44 -36.92 -27.14
N ASN A 181 4.32 -36.53 -26.53
CA ASN A 181 3.06 -37.25 -26.67
C ASN A 181 2.53 -37.30 -28.12
N LYS A 182 2.91 -36.35 -28.98
CA LYS A 182 2.55 -36.32 -30.41
C LYS A 182 3.49 -37.13 -31.31
N VAL A 183 4.66 -37.54 -30.80
CA VAL A 183 5.62 -38.36 -31.54
C VAL A 183 5.37 -39.85 -31.32
N TYR A 184 4.82 -40.22 -30.15
CA TYR A 184 4.58 -41.61 -29.75
C TYR A 184 3.12 -42.06 -29.93
N ILE A 185 2.23 -41.21 -30.45
CA ILE A 185 0.83 -41.50 -30.84
C ILE A 185 0.71 -41.16 -32.32
#